data_AF-A0A419AU98-F1
#
_entry.id   AF-A0A419AU98-F1
#
_cell.length_a   1.000
_cell.length_b   1.000
_cell.length_c   1.000
_cell.angle_alpha   90.00
_cell.angle_beta   90.00
_cell.angle_gamma   90.00
#
_symmetry.space_group_name_H-M   'P 1'
#
loop_
_entity.id
_entity.type
_entity.pdbx_description
1 polymer ?
#
loop_
_entity_poly.entity_id
_entity_poly.type
_entity_poly.pdbx_seq_one_letter_code
_entity_poly.pdbx_strand_id
1 'polypeptide(L)'
;GNVSGNMSEALAQSISLLKYIQQIRSAMVPALGQMGLVVCSVPGILYGVSQHLLPAMSKLIPEERWTLHIIILNSVSRGMQEHGVVLCFVIGIIAFGIIRNIPKRGGVVRHRFLEFIPPWSLYSTLQGALFMLSAGSLLKAGMLPLEVLNTLSQHASPWLVARLDAAAFRVRSGRNLGLALYESGYDFPSKESAIFLSRAGASRDIADVLNDWGQEQMPVALERIRALSNWLTFGLGGVIGAFLIYVMFAVVGLTMTLSSQGF
;
A
#
# COMPACT_ATOMS: atom_id res chain seq x y z
N GLY A 1 18.92 -26.54 31.73
CA GLY A 1 18.24 -25.38 32.34
C GLY A 1 18.05 -24.25 31.35
N ASN A 2 19.13 -23.57 30.94
CA ASN A 2 19.02 -22.32 30.17
C ASN A 2 18.72 -22.48 28.67
N VAL A 3 19.05 -23.61 28.05
CA VAL A 3 18.81 -23.82 26.60
C VAL A 3 17.33 -24.08 26.29
N SER A 4 16.62 -24.77 27.19
CA SER A 4 15.18 -25.05 27.05
C SER A 4 14.29 -23.83 27.30
N GLY A 5 14.72 -22.88 28.15
CA GLY A 5 14.04 -21.60 28.35
C GLY A 5 14.10 -20.72 27.09
N ASN A 6 15.30 -20.58 26.53
CA ASN A 6 15.55 -19.75 25.33
C ASN A 6 14.87 -20.33 24.08
N MET A 7 14.75 -21.65 23.97
CA MET A 7 14.06 -22.31 22.85
C MET A 7 12.55 -22.09 22.90
N SER A 8 11.93 -22.11 24.08
CA SER A 8 10.50 -21.83 24.23
C SER A 8 10.17 -20.37 23.90
N GLU A 9 11.06 -19.46 24.29
CA GLU A 9 10.91 -18.03 24.03
C GLU A 9 11.12 -17.71 22.55
N ALA A 10 12.11 -18.33 21.91
CA ALA A 10 12.33 -18.22 20.46
C ALA A 10 11.17 -18.83 19.65
N LEU A 11 10.58 -19.94 20.11
CA LEU A 11 9.38 -20.51 19.49
C LEU A 11 8.17 -19.59 19.66
N ALA A 12 7.99 -18.99 20.84
CA ALA A 12 6.93 -18.03 21.12
C ALA A 12 7.05 -16.77 20.25
N GLN A 13 8.27 -16.26 20.05
CA GLN A 13 8.57 -15.14 19.16
C GLN A 13 8.36 -15.51 17.67
N SER A 14 8.69 -16.73 17.27
CA SER A 14 8.41 -17.22 15.91
C SER A 14 6.91 -17.37 15.67
N ILE A 15 6.16 -17.84 16.66
CA ILE A 15 4.70 -17.93 16.62
C ILE A 15 4.06 -16.54 16.56
N SER A 16 4.58 -15.55 17.30
CA SER A 16 4.09 -14.18 17.20
C SER A 16 4.38 -13.59 15.82
N LEU A 17 5.59 -13.77 15.28
CA LEU A 17 5.96 -13.41 13.90
C LEU A 17 5.03 -14.05 12.86
N LEU A 18 4.77 -15.36 12.97
CA LEU A 18 3.85 -16.06 12.06
C LEU A 18 2.41 -15.54 12.18
N LYS A 19 1.94 -15.24 13.40
CA LYS A 19 0.64 -14.58 13.60
C LYS A 19 0.59 -13.22 12.92
N TYR A 20 1.67 -12.44 12.97
CA TYR A 20 1.73 -11.14 12.30
C TYR A 20 1.73 -11.28 10.77
N ILE A 21 2.50 -12.21 10.21
CA ILE A 21 2.45 -12.52 8.76
C ILE A 21 1.05 -12.96 8.35
N GLN A 22 0.39 -13.78 9.16
CA GLN A 22 -0.97 -14.23 8.92
C GLN A 22 -1.98 -13.08 8.98
N GLN A 23 -1.85 -12.16 9.95
CA GLN A 23 -2.67 -10.95 10.05
C GLN A 23 -2.45 -9.98 8.87
N ILE A 24 -1.21 -9.81 8.43
CA ILE A 24 -0.87 -9.03 7.24
C ILE A 24 -1.56 -9.65 6.01
N ARG A 25 -1.41 -10.95 5.82
CA ARG A 25 -2.05 -11.66 4.70
C ARG A 25 -3.57 -11.55 4.79
N SER A 26 -4.16 -11.77 5.97
CA SER A 26 -5.62 -11.72 6.14
C SER A 26 -6.20 -10.32 6.01
N ALA A 27 -5.42 -9.26 6.26
CA ALA A 27 -5.82 -7.88 6.01
C ALA A 27 -5.59 -7.45 4.55
N MET A 28 -4.52 -7.94 3.91
CA MET A 28 -4.13 -7.54 2.57
C MET A 28 -4.93 -8.25 1.47
N VAL A 29 -5.29 -9.53 1.66
CA VAL A 29 -6.10 -10.30 0.71
C VAL A 29 -7.47 -9.65 0.42
N PRO A 30 -8.30 -9.29 1.42
CA PRO A 30 -9.57 -8.62 1.15
C PRO A 30 -9.38 -7.21 0.60
N ALA A 31 -8.36 -6.46 1.06
CA ALA A 31 -8.04 -5.13 0.55
C ALA A 31 -7.71 -5.15 -0.96
N LEU A 32 -6.81 -6.04 -1.37
CA LEU A 32 -6.46 -6.23 -2.77
C LEU A 32 -7.63 -6.79 -3.59
N GLY A 33 -8.42 -7.69 -3.00
CA GLY A 33 -9.63 -8.22 -3.64
C GLY A 33 -10.66 -7.13 -3.95
N GLN A 34 -10.91 -6.23 -2.99
CA GLN A 34 -11.81 -5.08 -3.18
C GLN A 34 -11.26 -4.09 -4.21
N MET A 35 -9.98 -3.72 -4.13
CA MET A 35 -9.35 -2.85 -5.12
C MET A 35 -9.43 -3.46 -6.53
N GLY A 36 -9.11 -4.74 -6.67
CA GLY A 36 -9.19 -5.46 -7.93
C GLY A 36 -10.60 -5.50 -8.50
N LEU A 37 -11.60 -5.76 -7.66
CA LEU A 37 -13.01 -5.77 -8.06
C LEU A 37 -13.46 -4.41 -8.60
N VAL A 38 -13.13 -3.32 -7.91
CA VAL A 38 -13.53 -1.96 -8.31
C VAL A 38 -12.77 -1.49 -9.56
N VAL A 39 -11.48 -1.79 -9.67
CA VAL A 39 -10.70 -1.48 -10.88
C VAL A 39 -11.22 -2.27 -12.08
N CYS A 40 -11.63 -3.53 -11.88
CA CYS A 40 -12.20 -4.36 -12.94
C CYS A 40 -13.64 -3.97 -13.30
N SER A 41 -14.42 -3.44 -12.37
CA SER A 41 -15.81 -3.07 -12.63
C SER A 41 -15.93 -1.82 -13.51
N VAL A 42 -14.97 -0.87 -13.44
CA VAL A 42 -14.97 0.34 -14.29
C VAL A 42 -14.98 0.00 -15.80
N PRO A 43 -14.02 -0.79 -16.34
CA PRO A 43 -14.09 -1.25 -17.73
C PRO A 43 -15.35 -2.04 -18.05
N GLY A 44 -15.81 -2.90 -17.13
CA GLY A 44 -17.01 -3.72 -17.33
C GLY A 44 -18.28 -2.89 -17.53
N ILE A 45 -18.47 -1.86 -16.70
CA ILE A 45 -19.61 -0.94 -16.82
C ILE A 45 -19.52 -0.13 -18.12
N LEU A 46 -18.35 0.41 -18.46
CA LEU A 46 -18.17 1.14 -19.71
C LEU A 46 -18.41 0.26 -20.94
N TYR A 47 -17.96 -0.99 -20.91
CA TYR A 47 -18.24 -1.97 -21.96
C TYR A 47 -19.74 -2.24 -22.09
N GLY A 48 -20.44 -2.43 -20.97
CA GLY A 48 -21.89 -2.62 -20.94
C GLY A 48 -22.66 -1.42 -21.51
N VAL A 49 -22.26 -0.20 -21.16
CA VAL A 49 -22.83 1.03 -21.74
C VAL A 49 -22.61 1.06 -23.25
N SER A 50 -21.42 0.71 -23.71
CA SER A 50 -21.07 0.75 -25.13
C SER A 50 -21.80 -0.27 -26.00
N GLN A 51 -21.95 -1.51 -25.51
CA GLN A 51 -22.51 -2.63 -26.27
C GLN A 51 -24.03 -2.80 -26.12
N HIS A 52 -24.59 -2.40 -24.97
CA HIS A 52 -26.02 -2.60 -24.71
C HIS A 52 -26.79 -1.28 -24.68
N LEU A 53 -26.26 -0.25 -24.02
CA LEU A 53 -27.00 1.01 -23.86
C LEU A 53 -27.02 1.83 -25.16
N LEU A 54 -25.85 2.11 -25.74
CA LEU A 54 -25.74 2.93 -26.95
C LEU A 54 -26.50 2.34 -28.16
N PRO A 55 -26.37 1.04 -28.48
CA PRO A 55 -27.06 0.47 -29.63
C PRO A 55 -28.57 0.43 -29.45
N ALA A 56 -29.06 0.17 -28.22
CA ALA A 56 -30.48 0.25 -27.91
C ALA A 56 -31.03 1.67 -28.13
N MET A 57 -30.26 2.70 -27.80
CA MET A 57 -30.65 4.09 -28.05
C MET A 57 -30.64 4.44 -29.55
N SER A 58 -29.61 4.03 -30.30
CA SER A 58 -29.50 4.29 -31.75
C SER A 58 -30.64 3.68 -32.57
N LYS A 59 -31.19 2.54 -32.13
CA LYS A 59 -32.32 1.87 -32.78
C LYS A 59 -33.66 2.59 -32.55
N LEU A 60 -33.78 3.32 -31.44
CA LEU A 60 -35.00 4.01 -31.05
C LEU A 60 -35.03 5.46 -31.54
N ILE A 61 -33.87 6.11 -31.68
CA ILE A 61 -33.77 7.52 -32.05
C ILE A 61 -32.60 7.74 -33.03
N PRO A 62 -32.84 8.34 -34.21
CA PRO A 62 -31.77 8.72 -35.13
C PRO A 62 -30.77 9.69 -34.46
N GLU A 63 -29.49 9.56 -34.79
CA GLU A 63 -28.36 10.22 -34.11
C GLU A 63 -28.49 11.75 -34.04
N GLU A 64 -29.24 12.35 -34.97
CA GLU A 64 -29.49 13.79 -35.08
C GLU A 64 -30.36 14.36 -33.95
N ARG A 65 -31.14 13.52 -33.24
CA ARG A 65 -31.99 13.94 -32.11
C ARG A 65 -31.39 13.61 -30.74
N TRP A 66 -30.12 13.22 -30.70
CA TRP A 66 -29.49 12.87 -29.44
C TRP A 66 -29.32 14.10 -28.55
N THR A 67 -29.67 13.95 -27.28
CA THR A 67 -29.40 14.98 -26.27
C THR A 67 -27.88 15.11 -26.06
N LEU A 68 -27.43 16.29 -25.69
CA LEU A 68 -26.01 16.62 -25.48
C LEU A 68 -25.30 15.63 -24.53
N HIS A 69 -26.02 15.09 -23.55
CA HIS A 69 -25.52 14.09 -22.59
C HIS A 69 -25.17 12.75 -23.24
N ILE A 70 -25.96 12.29 -24.22
CA ILE A 70 -25.72 11.02 -24.93
C ILE A 70 -24.56 11.18 -25.92
N ILE A 71 -24.39 12.36 -26.51
CA ILE A 71 -23.25 12.66 -27.38
C ILE A 71 -21.94 12.63 -26.59
N ILE A 72 -21.89 13.24 -25.40
CA ILE A 72 -20.72 13.17 -24.50
C ILE A 72 -20.45 11.72 -24.10
N LEU A 73 -21.49 10.97 -23.71
CA LEU A 73 -21.34 9.57 -23.34
C LEU A 73 -20.82 8.71 -24.50
N ASN A 74 -21.26 8.97 -25.73
CA ASN A 74 -20.77 8.29 -26.94
C ASN A 74 -19.32 8.64 -27.26
N SER A 75 -18.93 9.91 -27.14
CA SER A 75 -17.53 10.33 -27.33
C SER A 75 -16.60 9.67 -26.31
N VAL A 76 -17.01 9.62 -25.04
CA VAL A 76 -16.24 8.97 -23.96
C VAL A 76 -16.17 7.45 -24.20
N SER A 77 -17.29 6.84 -24.61
CA SER A 77 -17.37 5.40 -24.87
C SER A 77 -16.51 4.98 -26.08
N ARG A 78 -16.55 5.73 -27.19
CA ARG A 78 -15.67 5.51 -28.35
C ARG A 78 -14.20 5.74 -28.01
N GLY A 79 -13.89 6.81 -27.28
CA GLY A 79 -12.53 7.05 -26.80
C GLY A 79 -12.01 5.90 -25.94
N MET A 80 -12.87 5.32 -25.09
CA MET A 80 -12.53 4.13 -24.30
C MET A 80 -12.39 2.86 -25.14
N GLN A 81 -13.17 2.67 -26.21
CA GLN A 81 -12.99 1.52 -27.10
C GLN A 81 -11.70 1.60 -27.91
N GLU A 82 -11.37 2.78 -28.43
CA GLU A 82 -10.16 2.99 -29.24
C GLU A 82 -8.89 3.05 -28.38
N HIS A 83 -8.96 3.63 -27.17
CA HIS A 83 -7.81 3.87 -26.30
C HIS A 83 -7.84 3.04 -25.00
N GLY A 84 -8.79 2.13 -24.82
CA GLY A 84 -8.92 1.33 -23.60
C GLY A 84 -7.74 0.41 -23.35
N VAL A 85 -7.16 -0.14 -24.43
CA VAL A 85 -5.91 -0.90 -24.37
C VAL A 85 -4.76 0.00 -23.91
N VAL A 86 -4.71 1.26 -24.37
CA VAL A 86 -3.70 2.24 -23.97
C VAL A 86 -3.88 2.62 -22.50
N LEU A 87 -5.10 2.80 -22.00
CA LEU A 87 -5.35 3.10 -20.59
C LEU A 87 -4.93 1.93 -19.67
N CYS A 88 -5.29 0.69 -20.03
CA CYS A 88 -4.82 -0.51 -19.33
C CYS A 88 -3.29 -0.65 -19.39
N PHE A 89 -2.68 -0.29 -20.53
CA PHE A 89 -1.23 -0.30 -20.70
C PHE A 89 -0.55 0.78 -19.84
N VAL A 90 -1.14 1.97 -19.72
CA VAL A 90 -0.66 3.07 -18.85
C VAL A 90 -0.79 2.68 -17.38
N ILE A 91 -1.93 2.14 -16.95
CA ILE A 91 -2.11 1.62 -15.58
C ILE A 91 -1.11 0.48 -15.32
N GLY A 92 -0.89 -0.40 -16.30
CA GLY A 92 0.10 -1.46 -16.25
C GLY A 92 1.53 -0.94 -16.13
N ILE A 93 1.89 0.12 -16.87
CA ILE A 93 3.19 0.79 -16.77
C ILE A 93 3.36 1.48 -15.43
N ILE A 94 2.31 2.13 -14.91
CA ILE A 94 2.35 2.75 -13.59
C ILE A 94 2.53 1.65 -12.53
N ALA A 95 1.72 0.59 -12.53
CA ALA A 95 1.86 -0.53 -11.60
C ALA A 95 3.22 -1.23 -11.71
N PHE A 96 3.71 -1.48 -12.92
CA PHE A 96 5.04 -2.04 -13.17
C PHE A 96 6.14 -1.08 -12.72
N GLY A 97 5.98 0.21 -12.95
CA GLY A 97 6.84 1.27 -12.45
C GLY A 97 6.89 1.27 -10.94
N ILE A 98 5.76 1.11 -10.27
CA ILE A 98 5.64 1.03 -8.80
C ILE A 98 6.40 -0.20 -8.27
N ILE A 99 6.17 -1.37 -8.87
CA ILE A 99 6.83 -2.63 -8.48
C ILE A 99 8.34 -2.57 -8.76
N ARG A 100 8.75 -2.04 -9.92
CA ARG A 100 10.16 -1.89 -10.31
C ARG A 100 10.87 -0.81 -9.50
N ASN A 101 10.16 0.23 -9.06
CA ASN A 101 10.69 1.27 -8.19
C ASN A 101 10.64 0.89 -6.71
N ILE A 102 10.30 -0.35 -6.34
CA ILE A 102 10.71 -0.90 -5.04
C ILE A 102 12.24 -0.82 -5.01
N PRO A 103 12.83 0.16 -4.30
CA PRO A 103 14.18 0.57 -4.61
C PRO A 103 15.13 -0.48 -4.07
N LYS A 104 15.83 -1.17 -4.97
CA LYS A 104 17.02 -1.95 -4.66
C LYS A 104 18.16 -0.97 -4.35
N ARG A 105 18.82 -1.15 -3.19
CA ARG A 105 20.09 -0.52 -2.76
C ARG A 105 20.33 0.90 -3.30
N GLY A 106 19.37 1.81 -3.12
CA GLY A 106 19.42 3.18 -3.64
C GLY A 106 19.85 4.23 -2.60
N GLY A 107 20.40 5.35 -3.08
CA GLY A 107 20.89 6.45 -2.24
C GLY A 107 19.78 7.26 -1.52
N VAL A 108 20.11 7.79 -0.34
CA VAL A 108 19.24 8.47 0.64
C VAL A 108 18.25 9.48 0.03
N VAL A 109 18.68 10.27 -0.96
CA VAL A 109 17.90 11.38 -1.52
C VAL A 109 16.67 10.90 -2.31
N ARG A 110 16.77 9.80 -3.06
CA ARG A 110 15.64 9.25 -3.83
C ARG A 110 14.57 8.66 -2.92
N HIS A 111 14.96 8.12 -1.77
CA HIS A 111 14.04 7.48 -0.83
C HIS A 111 13.09 8.47 -0.14
N ARG A 112 13.59 9.66 0.24
CA ARG A 112 12.79 10.68 0.94
C ARG A 112 11.58 11.17 0.14
N PHE A 113 11.68 11.25 -1.20
CA PHE A 113 10.56 11.63 -2.05
C PHE A 113 9.55 10.49 -2.25
N LEU A 114 10.01 9.25 -2.38
CA LEU A 114 9.13 8.09 -2.59
C LEU A 114 8.37 7.68 -1.32
N GLU A 115 8.93 7.93 -0.14
CA GLU A 115 8.34 7.57 1.16
C GLU A 115 7.09 8.41 1.52
N PHE A 116 6.88 9.56 0.87
CA PHE A 116 5.67 10.36 1.07
C PHE A 116 4.45 9.79 0.33
N ILE A 117 4.65 8.91 -0.64
CA ILE A 117 3.55 8.38 -1.45
C ILE A 117 2.86 7.22 -0.69
N PRO A 118 1.51 7.23 -0.56
CA PRO A 118 0.76 6.36 0.36
C PRO A 118 1.04 4.85 0.33
N PRO A 119 1.42 4.19 -0.79
CA PRO A 119 1.83 2.79 -0.78
C PRO A 119 3.18 2.50 -0.11
N TRP A 120 4.15 3.42 -0.21
CA TRP A 120 5.54 3.21 0.26
C TRP A 120 5.69 3.55 1.72
N SER A 121 5.01 4.60 2.19
CA SER A 121 4.94 4.95 3.61
C SER A 121 4.48 3.76 4.44
N LEU A 122 3.41 3.09 3.99
CA LEU A 122 2.83 1.94 4.66
C LEU A 122 3.74 0.71 4.68
N TYR A 123 4.38 0.42 3.53
CA TYR A 123 5.39 -0.63 3.44
C TYR A 123 6.56 -0.38 4.39
N SER A 124 7.02 0.87 4.49
CA SER A 124 8.12 1.25 5.38
C SER A 124 7.77 1.08 6.87
N THR A 125 6.54 1.44 7.28
CA THR A 125 6.07 1.26 8.67
C THR A 125 5.99 -0.22 9.03
N LEU A 126 5.48 -1.06 8.13
CA LEU A 126 5.36 -2.49 8.35
C LEU A 126 6.73 -3.18 8.45
N GLN A 127 7.66 -2.84 7.54
CA GLN A 127 9.04 -3.34 7.60
C GLN A 127 9.77 -2.83 8.85
N GLY A 128 9.48 -1.61 9.29
CA GLY A 128 10.00 -1.04 10.53
C GLY A 128 9.53 -1.79 11.78
N ALA A 129 8.23 -2.06 11.89
CA ALA A 129 7.66 -2.83 13.00
C ALA A 129 8.22 -4.27 13.04
N LEU A 130 8.33 -4.93 11.88
CA LEU A 130 8.91 -6.26 11.75
C LEU A 130 10.37 -6.31 12.18
N PHE A 131 11.15 -5.29 11.78
CA PHE A 131 12.53 -5.12 12.21
C PHE A 131 12.62 -4.95 13.73
N MET A 132 11.82 -4.05 14.33
CA MET A 132 11.88 -3.80 15.76
C MET A 132 11.54 -5.05 16.58
N LEU A 133 10.51 -5.79 16.17
CA LEU A 133 10.15 -7.06 16.80
C LEU A 133 11.30 -8.07 16.72
N SER A 134 11.86 -8.27 15.52
CA SER A 134 12.92 -9.27 15.29
C SER A 134 14.25 -8.88 15.94
N ALA A 135 14.60 -7.59 15.91
CA ALA A 135 15.81 -7.08 16.53
C ALA A 135 15.71 -7.09 18.06
N GLY A 136 14.55 -6.72 18.64
CA GLY A 136 14.33 -6.82 20.09
C GLY A 136 14.42 -8.26 20.58
N SER A 137 13.81 -9.18 19.83
CA SER A 137 13.91 -10.63 20.00
C SER A 137 15.37 -11.14 20.08
N LEU A 138 16.20 -10.79 19.10
CA LEU A 138 17.59 -11.24 19.03
C LEU A 138 18.48 -10.56 20.08
N LEU A 139 18.21 -9.30 20.42
CA LEU A 139 18.91 -8.61 21.51
C LEU A 139 18.59 -9.23 22.87
N LYS A 140 17.33 -9.63 23.13
CA LYS A 140 16.95 -10.39 24.35
C LYS A 140 17.66 -11.73 24.44
N ALA A 141 17.88 -12.38 23.30
CA ALA A 141 18.65 -13.61 23.22
C ALA A 141 20.17 -13.41 23.50
N GLY A 142 20.61 -12.19 23.79
CA GLY A 142 21.99 -11.86 24.14
C GLY A 142 22.91 -11.58 22.95
N MET A 143 22.35 -11.45 21.75
CA MET A 143 23.14 -11.19 20.54
C MET A 143 23.61 -9.72 20.50
N LEU A 144 24.84 -9.50 20.03
CA LEU A 144 25.41 -8.15 19.92
C LEU A 144 24.65 -7.32 18.86
N PRO A 145 24.41 -6.01 19.07
CA PRO A 145 23.67 -5.17 18.12
C PRO A 145 24.18 -5.23 16.68
N LEU A 146 25.50 -5.31 16.48
CA LEU A 146 26.09 -5.43 15.15
C LEU A 146 25.77 -6.78 14.49
N GLU A 147 25.76 -7.85 15.27
CA GLU A 147 25.48 -9.20 14.82
C GLU A 147 23.99 -9.39 14.50
N VAL A 148 23.11 -8.75 15.28
CA VAL A 148 21.67 -8.65 14.98
C VAL A 148 21.44 -7.99 13.63
N LEU A 149 22.07 -6.83 13.37
CA LEU A 149 21.92 -6.12 12.09
C LEU A 149 22.39 -6.95 10.90
N ASN A 150 23.55 -7.62 11.03
CA ASN A 150 24.07 -8.50 9.98
C ASN A 150 23.15 -9.70 9.74
N THR A 151 22.65 -10.34 10.80
CA THR A 151 21.75 -11.51 10.70
C THR A 151 20.44 -11.15 10.02
N LEU A 152 19.84 -10.01 10.40
CA LEU A 152 18.62 -9.51 9.77
C LEU A 152 18.85 -9.09 8.32
N SER A 153 20.02 -8.52 7.98
CA SER A 153 20.34 -8.12 6.61
C SER A 153 20.39 -9.30 5.62
N GLN A 154 20.73 -10.50 6.07
CA GLN A 154 20.82 -11.68 5.20
C GLN A 154 19.46 -12.15 4.67
N HIS A 155 18.40 -11.94 5.46
CA HIS A 155 17.04 -12.41 5.14
C HIS A 155 16.08 -11.25 4.81
N ALA A 156 16.59 -10.02 4.83
CA ALA A 156 15.81 -8.81 4.62
C ALA A 156 15.51 -8.51 3.14
N SER A 157 14.43 -7.79 2.89
CA SER A 157 14.15 -7.23 1.57
C SER A 157 15.25 -6.25 1.14
N PRO A 158 15.54 -6.06 -0.17
CA PRO A 158 16.59 -5.14 -0.63
C PRO A 158 16.45 -3.69 -0.12
N TRP A 159 15.21 -3.26 0.20
CA TRP A 159 14.91 -1.97 0.80
C TRP A 159 15.37 -1.88 2.27
N LEU A 160 15.18 -2.96 3.03
CA LEU A 160 15.58 -3.06 4.42
C LEU A 160 17.09 -3.26 4.56
N VAL A 161 17.70 -4.07 3.67
CA VAL A 161 19.17 -4.29 3.63
C VAL A 161 19.94 -2.97 3.58
N ALA A 162 19.56 -2.05 2.69
CA ALA A 162 20.25 -0.76 2.55
C ALA A 162 20.25 0.07 3.85
N ARG A 163 19.17 -0.03 4.65
CA ARG A 163 19.00 0.69 5.92
C ARG A 163 19.78 0.01 7.05
N LEU A 164 19.74 -1.32 7.08
CA LEU A 164 20.49 -2.10 8.05
C LEU A 164 22.00 -1.95 7.83
N ASP A 165 22.48 -1.95 6.59
CA ASP A 165 23.89 -1.74 6.25
C ASP A 165 24.36 -0.34 6.69
N ALA A 166 23.55 0.70 6.45
CA ALA A 166 23.86 2.07 6.86
C ALA A 166 23.90 2.23 8.40
N ALA A 167 23.02 1.54 9.12
CA ALA A 167 23.04 1.50 10.57
C ALA A 167 24.24 0.69 11.09
N ALA A 168 24.53 -0.47 10.50
CA ALA A 168 25.64 -1.36 10.88
C ALA A 168 26.99 -0.66 10.73
N PHE A 169 27.18 0.13 9.66
CA PHE A 169 28.38 0.95 9.48
C PHE A 169 28.63 1.90 10.66
N ARG A 170 27.57 2.49 11.24
CA ARG A 170 27.66 3.41 12.37
C ARG A 170 27.83 2.70 13.70
N VAL A 171 27.21 1.54 13.87
CA VAL A 171 27.46 0.69 15.04
C VAL A 171 28.93 0.23 15.07
N ARG A 172 29.52 -0.12 13.91
CA ARG A 172 30.97 -0.42 13.81
C ARG A 172 31.86 0.74 14.25
N SER A 173 31.42 1.98 14.07
CA SER A 173 32.12 3.18 14.54
C SER A 173 31.95 3.47 16.04
N GLY A 174 31.34 2.55 16.81
CA GLY A 174 31.17 2.66 18.26
C GLY A 174 29.91 3.42 18.69
N ARG A 175 28.99 3.73 17.78
CA ARG A 175 27.72 4.40 18.13
C ARG A 175 26.71 3.40 18.70
N ASN A 176 25.92 3.85 19.67
CA ASN A 176 24.78 3.08 20.18
C ASN A 176 23.78 2.77 19.05
N LEU A 177 23.17 1.59 19.07
CA LEU A 177 22.21 1.13 18.05
C LEU A 177 21.10 2.15 17.77
N GLY A 178 20.51 2.75 18.81
CA GLY A 178 19.45 3.75 18.64
C GLY A 178 19.94 5.02 17.92
N LEU A 179 21.15 5.47 18.25
CA LEU A 179 21.78 6.61 17.60
C LEU A 179 22.21 6.28 16.16
N ALA A 180 22.73 5.07 15.93
CA ALA A 180 23.11 4.59 14.61
C ALA A 180 21.92 4.52 13.65
N LEU A 181 20.74 4.07 14.13
CA LEU A 181 19.49 4.06 13.38
C LEU A 181 19.02 5.49 13.05
N TYR A 182 19.05 6.39 14.03
CA TYR A 182 18.66 7.80 13.84
C TYR A 182 19.53 8.51 12.81
N GLU A 183 20.84 8.41 12.97
CA GLU A 183 21.74 9.19 12.14
C GLU A 183 21.89 8.58 10.74
N SER A 184 21.49 7.32 10.52
CA SER A 184 21.52 6.60 9.23
C SER A 184 20.98 7.42 8.06
N GLY A 185 20.11 8.40 8.33
CA GLY A 185 19.58 9.37 7.36
C GLY A 185 18.37 8.85 6.59
N TYR A 186 17.94 7.62 6.89
CA TYR A 186 16.80 6.95 6.27
C TYR A 186 15.51 7.02 7.11
N ASP A 187 15.51 7.79 8.20
CA ASP A 187 14.35 7.98 9.09
C ASP A 187 13.68 6.64 9.50
N PHE A 188 14.50 5.59 9.70
CA PHE A 188 14.09 4.21 9.94
C PHE A 188 14.24 3.83 11.42
N PRO A 189 13.34 3.04 12.03
CA PRO A 189 12.07 2.45 11.53
C PRO A 189 10.96 3.48 11.25
N SER A 190 10.96 4.55 12.03
CA SER A 190 10.28 5.82 11.77
C SER A 190 11.12 6.91 12.43
N LYS A 191 10.95 8.17 12.02
CA LYS A 191 11.67 9.30 12.64
C LYS A 191 11.44 9.39 14.15
N GLU A 192 10.20 9.18 14.60
CA GLU A 192 9.83 9.19 16.02
C GLU A 192 10.44 8.00 16.76
N SER A 193 10.38 6.81 16.18
CA SER A 193 10.97 5.60 16.76
C SER A 193 12.48 5.72 16.89
N ALA A 194 13.17 6.28 15.90
CA ALA A 194 14.62 6.45 15.96
C ALA A 194 15.04 7.46 17.04
N ILE A 195 14.30 8.56 17.20
CA ILE A 195 14.52 9.53 18.28
C ILE A 195 14.24 8.88 19.64
N PHE A 196 13.15 8.14 19.77
CA PHE A 196 12.80 7.43 21.00
C PHE A 196 13.86 6.40 21.39
N LEU A 197 14.32 5.58 20.44
CA LEU A 197 15.38 4.60 20.66
C LEU A 197 16.72 5.25 21.04
N SER A 198 17.07 6.39 20.45
CA SER A 198 18.29 7.12 20.80
C SER A 198 18.29 7.61 22.25
N ARG A 199 17.10 7.92 22.81
CA ARG A 199 16.93 8.33 24.21
C ARG A 199 16.81 7.14 25.16
N ALA A 200 16.09 6.10 24.74
CA ALA A 200 15.84 4.91 25.54
C ALA A 200 17.10 4.08 25.80
N GLY A 201 18.06 4.10 24.87
CA GLY A 201 19.35 3.41 25.00
C GLY A 201 20.23 3.86 26.17
N ALA A 202 19.81 4.87 26.94
CA ALA A 202 20.49 5.32 28.15
C ALA A 202 19.84 4.87 29.47
N SER A 203 18.60 4.33 29.46
CA SER A 203 17.80 4.13 30.70
C SER A 203 17.01 2.83 30.79
N ARG A 204 16.81 2.09 29.68
CA ARG A 204 16.08 0.81 29.62
C ARG A 204 16.83 -0.19 28.75
N ASP A 205 16.59 -1.50 28.97
CA ASP A 205 17.07 -2.53 28.05
C ASP A 205 16.45 -2.28 26.67
N ILE A 206 17.30 -1.94 25.70
CA ILE A 206 16.93 -1.63 24.31
C ILE A 206 16.09 -2.77 23.72
N ALA A 207 16.34 -4.01 24.16
CA ALA A 207 15.64 -5.20 23.69
C ALA A 207 14.14 -5.19 24.04
N ASP A 208 13.78 -4.74 25.24
CA ASP A 208 12.37 -4.60 25.67
C ASP A 208 11.66 -3.50 24.87
N VAL A 209 12.33 -2.35 24.72
CA VAL A 209 11.78 -1.19 24.02
C VAL A 209 11.49 -1.49 22.56
N LEU A 210 12.38 -2.24 21.89
CA LEU A 210 12.17 -2.65 20.50
C LEU A 210 11.00 -3.64 20.36
N ASN A 211 10.89 -4.60 21.28
CA ASN A 211 9.84 -5.59 21.25
C ASN A 211 8.45 -4.96 21.48
N ASP A 212 8.30 -4.17 22.54
CA ASP A 212 7.02 -3.53 22.89
C ASP A 212 6.54 -2.58 21.78
N TRP A 213 7.46 -1.76 21.27
CA TRP A 213 7.15 -0.83 20.20
C TRP A 213 6.82 -1.55 18.88
N GLY A 214 7.53 -2.63 18.56
CA GLY A 214 7.22 -3.45 17.38
C GLY A 214 5.80 -4.04 17.43
N GLN A 215 5.35 -4.45 18.62
CA GLN A 215 3.99 -4.95 18.83
C GLN A 215 2.92 -3.86 18.71
N GLU A 216 3.19 -2.65 19.19
CA GLU A 216 2.26 -1.50 19.12
C GLU A 216 2.10 -0.94 17.71
N GLN A 217 3.17 -0.92 16.90
CA GLN A 217 3.15 -0.35 15.55
C GLN A 217 2.47 -1.24 14.50
N MET A 218 2.43 -2.56 14.73
CA MET A 218 1.81 -3.50 13.79
C MET A 218 0.30 -3.27 13.59
N PRO A 219 -0.55 -3.18 14.63
CA PRO A 219 -1.98 -2.92 14.45
C PRO A 219 -2.23 -1.56 13.79
N VAL A 220 -1.45 -0.53 14.12
CA VAL A 220 -1.56 0.81 13.50
C VAL A 220 -1.26 0.74 12.00
N ALA A 221 -0.22 0.00 11.60
CA ALA A 221 0.07 -0.22 10.19
C ALA A 221 -1.09 -0.94 9.49
N LEU A 222 -1.62 -2.02 10.08
CA LEU A 222 -2.76 -2.77 9.55
C LEU A 222 -4.03 -1.92 9.39
N GLU A 223 -4.35 -1.08 10.36
CA GLU A 223 -5.47 -0.14 10.29
C GLU A 223 -5.28 0.89 9.19
N ARG A 224 -4.08 1.44 9.01
CA ARG A 224 -3.77 2.33 7.89
C ARG A 224 -3.91 1.65 6.54
N ILE A 225 -3.54 0.36 6.41
CA ILE A 225 -3.75 -0.43 5.17
C ILE A 225 -5.26 -0.51 4.89
N ARG A 226 -6.04 -0.88 5.90
CA ARG A 226 -7.50 -1.03 5.78
C ARG A 226 -8.16 0.30 5.46
N ALA A 227 -7.77 1.38 6.12
CA ALA A 227 -8.30 2.71 5.91
C ALA A 227 -7.99 3.23 4.50
N LEU A 228 -6.75 3.06 4.01
CA LEU A 228 -6.38 3.43 2.64
C LEU A 228 -7.18 2.62 1.61
N SER A 229 -7.32 1.31 1.84
CA SER A 229 -8.12 0.42 0.99
C SER A 229 -9.58 0.83 0.94
N ASN A 230 -10.18 1.07 2.11
CA ASN A 230 -11.56 1.50 2.22
C ASN A 230 -11.75 2.86 1.56
N TRP A 231 -10.89 3.84 1.83
CA TRP A 231 -10.99 5.17 1.24
C TRP A 231 -10.87 5.14 -0.28
N LEU A 232 -9.94 4.35 -0.82
CA LEU A 232 -9.80 4.17 -2.28
C LEU A 232 -11.03 3.47 -2.87
N THR A 233 -11.56 2.45 -2.20
CA THR A 233 -12.74 1.69 -2.63
C THR A 233 -13.99 2.57 -2.61
N PHE A 234 -14.22 3.34 -1.54
CA PHE A 234 -15.32 4.29 -1.44
C PHE A 234 -15.16 5.45 -2.42
N GLY A 235 -13.94 5.94 -2.63
CA GLY A 235 -13.62 6.99 -3.60
C GLY A 235 -13.95 6.55 -5.03
N LEU A 236 -13.35 5.45 -5.51
CA LEU A 236 -13.67 4.92 -6.85
C LEU A 236 -15.11 4.45 -6.95
N GLY A 237 -15.65 3.80 -5.92
CA GLY A 237 -17.06 3.39 -5.88
C GLY A 237 -18.01 4.57 -6.00
N GLY A 238 -17.69 5.70 -5.36
CA GLY A 238 -18.43 6.96 -5.49
C GLY A 238 -18.36 7.52 -6.91
N VAL A 239 -17.19 7.46 -7.56
CA VAL A 239 -17.04 7.86 -8.97
C VAL A 239 -17.90 6.98 -9.88
N ILE A 240 -17.92 5.66 -9.65
CA ILE A 240 -18.79 4.73 -10.39
C ILE A 240 -20.26 5.05 -10.15
N GLY A 241 -20.67 5.28 -8.90
CA GLY A 241 -22.03 5.65 -8.55
C GLY A 241 -22.48 6.96 -9.23
N ALA A 242 -21.62 7.98 -9.20
CA ALA A 242 -21.86 9.25 -9.90
C ALA A 242 -21.99 9.04 -11.43
N PHE A 243 -21.16 8.18 -12.01
CA PHE A 243 -21.24 7.84 -13.42
C PHE A 243 -22.57 7.14 -13.78
N LEU A 244 -23.02 6.18 -12.96
CA LEU A 244 -24.30 5.50 -13.18
C LEU A 244 -25.49 6.46 -13.06
N ILE A 245 -25.46 7.37 -12.09
CA ILE A 245 -26.46 8.44 -11.95
C ILE A 245 -26.46 9.34 -13.19
N TYR A 246 -25.28 9.74 -13.68
CA TYR A 246 -25.14 10.53 -14.89
C TYR A 246 -25.73 9.82 -16.12
N VAL A 247 -25.47 8.52 -16.28
CA VAL A 247 -26.06 7.70 -17.35
C VAL A 247 -27.59 7.68 -17.22
N MET A 248 -28.13 7.55 -16.01
CA MET A 248 -29.59 7.58 -15.79
C MET A 248 -30.19 8.93 -16.19
N PHE A 249 -29.54 10.05 -15.86
CA PHE A 249 -29.95 11.38 -16.31
C PHE A 249 -29.90 11.52 -17.82
N ALA A 250 -28.89 10.97 -18.48
CA ALA A 250 -28.79 10.99 -19.94
C ALA A 250 -29.97 10.25 -20.60
N VAL A 251 -30.36 9.10 -20.04
CA VAL A 251 -31.50 8.31 -20.51
C VAL A 251 -32.83 9.04 -20.26
N VAL A 252 -33.04 9.59 -19.06
CA VAL A 252 -34.27 10.33 -18.72
C VAL A 252 -34.40 11.61 -19.54
N GLY A 253 -33.31 12.36 -19.75
CA GLY A 253 -33.34 13.55 -20.60
C GLY A 253 -33.74 13.22 -22.03
N LEU A 254 -33.34 12.05 -22.53
CA LEU A 254 -33.73 11.56 -23.85
C LEU A 254 -35.23 11.20 -23.89
N THR A 255 -35.75 10.47 -22.90
CA THR A 255 -37.17 10.10 -22.87
C THR A 255 -38.08 11.32 -22.71
N MET A 256 -37.67 12.33 -21.95
CA MET A 256 -38.39 13.60 -21.86
C MET A 256 -38.42 14.36 -23.18
N THR A 257 -37.30 14.37 -23.91
CA THR A 257 -37.23 15.00 -25.24
C THR A 257 -38.12 14.28 -26.25
N LEU A 258 -38.19 12.94 -26.17
CA LEU A 258 -39.13 12.14 -26.96
C LEU A 258 -40.58 12.45 -26.61
N SER A 259 -40.92 12.52 -25.32
CA SER A 259 -42.27 12.85 -24.86
C SER A 259 -42.69 14.28 -25.23
N SER A 260 -41.76 15.23 -25.29
CA SER A 260 -42.08 16.62 -25.66
C SER A 260 -42.21 16.82 -27.17
N GLN A 261 -41.59 15.96 -28.00
CA GLN A 261 -41.64 16.06 -29.46
C GLN A 261 -42.81 15.30 -30.11
N GLY A 262 -43.71 14.71 -29.33
CA GLY A 262 -44.96 14.17 -29.84
C GLY A 262 -44.78 12.94 -30.74
N PHE A 263 -44.70 11.78 -30.09
CA PHE A 263 -45.46 10.61 -30.51
C PHE A 263 -46.48 10.30 -29.41
#